data_AF-A0A916GVX0-F1
#
_entry.id   AF-A0A916GVX0-F1
#
_cell.length_a   1.000
_cell.length_b   1.000
_cell.length_c   1.000
_cell.angle_alpha   90.00
_cell.angle_beta   90.00
_cell.angle_gamma   90.00
#
_symmetry.space_group_name_H-M   'P 1'
#
loop_
_entity.id
_entity.type
_entity.pdbx_description
1 polymer ?
#
loop_
_entity_poly.entity_id
_entity_poly.type
_entity_poly.pdbx_seq_one_letter_code
_entity_poly.pdbx_strand_id
1 'polypeptide(L)'
;LYYRKDLLPEPPRTWEEFEIVCNRYGNPPDRYCIVFQGMQYEGLVCNYLEYLWGAGGTPIDKDQNVLLDRDENISVLSFMKEVISQGWAPRSVITFQEQQALEFFEQGKALMMRNWPYAWTILRRSPLEGKVGIVPFIHRTGHEPAGTLGGWGLGIARGARFPEAAAKFIEFTVSPEAQKVLHFRRGAVPALKSLFKDEEILQESPHYTDLYEVLLKSRMRPIHPDYPRISSIMQKHVSAVLVGIESPREAALQMDQSIEGLIKGKRHSWPLRLYFDHDLKMTLKNTLVFTGLSVPFEFLLGLFFALLAHQPFRGRTMLRLSVLVPWALPTAVMAMAWQWMFNNPFGVINDLMVRVG
;
A
#
# COMPACT_ATOMS: atom_id res chain seq x y z
N LEU A 1 -10.07 12.79 4.77
CA LEU A 1 -9.37 13.42 3.64
C LEU A 1 -9.02 14.85 4.02
N TYR A 2 -7.74 15.20 4.01
CA TYR A 2 -7.29 16.58 4.14
C TYR A 2 -7.31 17.24 2.77
N TYR A 3 -7.67 18.52 2.70
CA TYR A 3 -7.66 19.26 1.44
C TYR A 3 -7.27 20.73 1.66
N ARG A 4 -6.72 21.34 0.60
CA ARG A 4 -6.37 22.75 0.54
C ARG A 4 -7.61 23.61 0.29
N LYS A 5 -8.33 24.01 1.35
CA LYS A 5 -9.57 24.80 1.23
C LYS A 5 -9.36 26.20 0.63
N ASP A 6 -8.12 26.70 0.64
CA ASP A 6 -7.75 27.95 -0.01
C ASP A 6 -7.59 27.81 -1.54
N LEU A 7 -7.39 26.58 -2.03
CA LEU A 7 -7.23 26.28 -3.47
C LEU A 7 -8.42 25.49 -4.04
N LEU A 8 -9.14 24.78 -3.20
CA LEU A 8 -10.25 23.89 -3.55
C LEU A 8 -11.48 24.30 -2.71
N PRO A 9 -12.38 25.14 -3.25
CA PRO A 9 -13.55 25.62 -2.53
C PRO A 9 -14.49 24.47 -2.11
N GLU A 10 -14.67 23.48 -2.99
CA GLU A 10 -15.52 22.32 -2.77
C GLU A 10 -14.70 21.04 -2.95
N PRO A 11 -14.42 20.28 -1.88
CA PRO A 11 -13.71 19.01 -1.98
C PRO A 11 -14.64 17.91 -2.54
N PRO A 12 -14.10 16.95 -3.31
CA PRO A 12 -14.91 15.87 -3.87
C PRO A 12 -15.40 14.93 -2.77
N ARG A 13 -16.62 14.40 -2.94
CA ARG A 13 -17.22 13.36 -2.09
C ARG A 13 -17.23 12.01 -2.80
N THR A 14 -17.45 12.02 -4.12
CA THR A 14 -17.48 10.79 -4.91
C THR A 14 -16.22 10.60 -5.75
N TRP A 15 -16.01 9.38 -6.26
CA TRP A 15 -14.93 9.09 -7.21
C TRP A 15 -15.10 9.86 -8.53
N GLU A 16 -16.34 10.02 -8.97
CA GLU A 16 -16.68 10.78 -10.19
C GLU A 16 -16.40 12.28 -10.01
N GLU A 17 -16.73 12.85 -8.84
CA GLU A 17 -16.36 14.22 -8.49
C GLU A 17 -14.85 14.39 -8.34
N PHE A 18 -14.18 13.39 -7.78
CA PHE A 18 -12.73 13.38 -7.60
C PHE A 18 -12.00 13.50 -8.94
N GLU A 19 -12.40 12.74 -9.95
CA GLU A 19 -11.85 12.84 -11.30
C GLU A 19 -12.00 14.26 -11.87
N ILE A 20 -13.21 14.84 -11.78
CA ILE A 20 -13.49 16.20 -12.27
C ILE A 20 -12.60 17.23 -11.55
N VAL A 21 -12.48 17.12 -10.22
CA VAL A 21 -11.64 18.00 -9.40
C VAL A 21 -10.17 17.86 -9.79
N CYS A 22 -9.68 16.63 -9.95
CA CYS A 22 -8.28 16.39 -10.29
C CYS A 22 -7.92 16.92 -11.67
N ASN A 23 -8.78 16.72 -12.67
CA ASN A 23 -8.55 17.21 -14.02
C ASN A 23 -8.66 18.74 -14.12
N ARG A 24 -9.44 19.37 -13.24
CA ARG A 24 -9.62 20.83 -13.24
C ARG A 24 -8.53 21.59 -12.49
N TYR A 25 -8.14 21.09 -11.32
CA TYR A 25 -7.27 21.84 -10.38
C TYR A 25 -5.86 21.29 -10.27
N GLY A 26 -5.66 20.01 -10.64
CA GLY A 26 -4.34 19.39 -10.70
C GLY A 26 -3.49 20.03 -11.80
N ASN A 27 -2.20 20.18 -11.53
CA ASN A 27 -1.19 20.64 -12.48
C ASN A 27 0.15 19.93 -12.23
N PRO A 28 0.27 18.63 -12.52
CA PRO A 28 1.53 17.90 -12.36
C PRO A 28 2.63 18.47 -13.28
N PRO A 29 3.91 18.51 -12.85
CA PRO A 29 4.43 18.00 -11.58
C PRO A 29 4.36 19.01 -10.43
N ASP A 30 3.94 20.26 -10.66
CA ASP A 30 3.98 21.33 -9.66
C ASP A 30 2.96 21.11 -8.54
N ARG A 31 1.79 20.58 -8.89
CA ARG A 31 0.70 20.34 -7.94
C ARG A 31 -0.11 19.11 -8.33
N TYR A 32 0.07 18.04 -7.59
CA TYR A 32 -0.70 16.81 -7.73
C TYR A 32 -2.09 16.96 -7.10
N CYS A 33 -3.03 16.12 -7.52
CA CYS A 33 -4.37 16.12 -6.96
C CYS A 33 -4.38 15.50 -5.55
N ILE A 34 -3.77 14.33 -5.39
CA ILE A 34 -3.77 13.60 -4.11
C ILE A 34 -2.40 13.00 -3.79
N VAL A 35 -2.08 12.94 -2.50
CA VAL A 35 -1.01 12.11 -1.96
C VAL A 35 -1.52 11.21 -0.84
N PHE A 36 -1.01 9.99 -0.76
CA PHE A 36 -1.43 8.96 0.20
C PHE A 36 -0.29 7.98 0.50
N GLN A 37 -0.53 7.00 1.37
CA GLN A 37 0.44 5.96 1.71
C GLN A 37 0.37 4.82 0.68
N GLY A 38 1.25 4.84 -0.32
CA GLY A 38 1.26 3.86 -1.41
C GLY A 38 2.29 2.73 -1.26
N MET A 39 3.15 2.78 -0.24
CA MET A 39 4.18 1.76 0.00
C MET A 39 3.57 0.38 0.31
N GLN A 40 4.27 -0.71 -0.03
CA GLN A 40 3.87 -2.07 0.37
C GLN A 40 4.06 -2.27 1.89
N TYR A 41 3.06 -1.86 2.68
CA TYR A 41 2.98 -2.07 4.13
C TYR A 41 1.52 -1.90 4.61
N GLU A 42 1.27 -2.04 5.91
CA GLU A 42 -0.07 -1.96 6.51
C GLU A 42 -0.85 -0.67 6.18
N GLY A 43 -0.18 0.48 6.02
CA GLY A 43 -0.88 1.73 5.68
C GLY A 43 -1.52 1.70 4.28
N LEU A 44 -0.93 0.99 3.32
CA LEU A 44 -1.56 0.77 2.01
C LEU A 44 -2.83 -0.07 2.12
N VAL A 45 -2.85 -1.08 3.00
CA VAL A 45 -4.07 -1.86 3.27
C VAL A 45 -5.15 -0.98 3.86
N CYS A 46 -4.81 -0.05 4.76
CA CYS A 46 -5.77 0.90 5.29
C CYS A 46 -6.40 1.76 4.18
N ASN A 47 -5.59 2.26 3.24
CA ASN A 47 -6.07 3.06 2.11
C ASN A 47 -6.95 2.23 1.19
N TYR A 48 -6.51 1.03 0.84
CA TYR A 48 -7.27 0.10 0.02
C TYR A 48 -8.62 -0.26 0.63
N LEU A 49 -8.68 -0.55 1.94
CA LEU A 49 -9.92 -0.86 2.63
C LEU A 49 -10.90 0.32 2.64
N GLU A 50 -10.41 1.55 2.77
CA GLU A 50 -11.25 2.75 2.67
C GLU A 50 -11.94 2.85 1.31
N TYR A 51 -11.21 2.61 0.22
CA TYR A 51 -11.80 2.54 -1.12
C TYR A 51 -12.77 1.36 -1.26
N LEU A 52 -12.40 0.17 -0.78
CA LEU A 52 -13.23 -1.03 -0.88
C LEU A 52 -14.57 -0.86 -0.16
N TRP A 53 -14.54 -0.36 1.08
CA TRP A 53 -15.75 -0.06 1.83
C TRP A 53 -16.55 1.07 1.20
N GLY A 54 -15.88 2.10 0.68
CA GLY A 54 -16.51 3.18 -0.08
C GLY A 54 -17.15 2.74 -1.41
N ALA A 55 -16.85 1.52 -1.87
CA ALA A 55 -17.52 0.89 -3.01
C ALA A 55 -18.61 -0.11 -2.59
N GLY A 56 -18.85 -0.30 -1.29
CA GLY A 56 -19.79 -1.28 -0.74
C GLY A 56 -19.21 -2.68 -0.54
N GLY A 57 -17.92 -2.88 -0.82
CA GLY A 57 -17.24 -4.17 -0.64
C GLY A 57 -16.76 -4.40 0.80
N THR A 58 -16.30 -5.62 1.08
CA THR A 58 -15.58 -6.01 2.30
C THR A 58 -14.67 -7.19 1.96
N PRO A 59 -13.45 -7.30 2.50
CA PRO A 59 -12.56 -8.41 2.16
C PRO A 59 -13.05 -9.75 2.73
N ILE A 60 -13.63 -9.71 3.94
CA ILE A 60 -14.17 -10.85 4.67
C ILE A 60 -15.51 -10.42 5.29
N ASP A 61 -16.52 -11.28 5.22
CA ASP A 61 -17.81 -11.05 5.84
C ASP A 61 -17.87 -11.52 7.31
N LYS A 62 -19.05 -11.43 7.93
CA LYS A 62 -19.25 -11.85 9.33
C LYS A 62 -19.11 -13.36 9.52
N ASP A 63 -19.39 -14.14 8.48
CA ASP A 63 -19.34 -15.60 8.47
C ASP A 63 -17.95 -16.14 8.08
N GLN A 64 -16.96 -15.25 7.95
CA GLN A 64 -15.57 -15.54 7.58
C GLN A 64 -15.40 -16.02 6.12
N ASN A 65 -16.35 -15.69 5.24
CA ASN A 65 -16.19 -15.90 3.81
C ASN A 65 -15.34 -14.78 3.21
N VAL A 66 -14.46 -15.14 2.28
CA VAL A 66 -13.63 -14.20 1.52
C VAL A 66 -14.44 -13.69 0.34
N LEU A 67 -14.42 -12.37 0.11
CA LEU A 67 -15.25 -11.69 -0.90
C LEU A 67 -14.41 -10.74 -1.78
N LEU A 68 -13.21 -11.16 -2.13
CA LEU A 68 -12.25 -10.34 -2.87
C LEU A 68 -12.28 -10.58 -4.37
N ASP A 69 -12.72 -11.74 -4.85
CA ASP A 69 -12.98 -12.00 -6.27
C ASP A 69 -14.39 -11.50 -6.67
N ARG A 70 -14.57 -10.19 -6.61
CA ARG A 70 -15.83 -9.49 -6.86
C ARG A 70 -15.61 -8.24 -7.72
N ASP A 71 -16.59 -7.89 -8.54
CA ASP A 71 -16.48 -6.74 -9.46
C ASP A 71 -16.25 -5.42 -8.71
N GLU A 72 -16.79 -5.28 -7.50
CA GLU A 72 -16.53 -4.14 -6.61
C GLU A 72 -15.04 -4.00 -6.31
N ASN A 73 -14.37 -5.08 -5.92
CA ASN A 73 -12.94 -5.06 -5.62
C ASN A 73 -12.10 -4.81 -6.88
N ILE A 74 -12.47 -5.40 -8.02
CA ILE A 74 -11.81 -5.15 -9.30
C ILE A 74 -11.91 -3.67 -9.66
N SER A 75 -13.07 -3.04 -9.46
CA SER A 75 -13.25 -1.60 -9.70
C SER A 75 -12.40 -0.72 -8.78
N VAL A 76 -12.27 -1.11 -7.51
CA VAL A 76 -11.41 -0.41 -6.53
C VAL A 76 -9.94 -0.45 -6.94
N LEU A 77 -9.44 -1.64 -7.26
CA LEU A 77 -8.05 -1.83 -7.69
C LEU A 77 -7.77 -1.08 -9.00
N SER A 78 -8.74 -1.06 -9.92
CA SER A 78 -8.67 -0.29 -11.16
C SER A 78 -8.59 1.21 -10.88
N PHE A 79 -9.46 1.74 -10.02
CA PHE A 79 -9.47 3.14 -9.64
C PHE A 79 -8.17 3.56 -8.95
N MET A 80 -7.66 2.77 -7.99
CA MET A 80 -6.39 3.08 -7.33
C MET A 80 -5.20 3.09 -8.31
N LYS A 81 -5.19 2.18 -9.30
CA LYS A 81 -4.20 2.19 -10.38
C LYS A 81 -4.34 3.46 -11.24
N GLU A 82 -5.57 3.83 -11.56
CA GLU A 82 -5.90 5.00 -12.38
C GLU A 82 -5.41 6.30 -11.74
N VAL A 83 -5.56 6.46 -10.42
CA VAL A 83 -5.05 7.62 -9.67
C VAL A 83 -3.56 7.88 -9.93
N ILE A 84 -2.76 6.82 -10.11
CA ILE A 84 -1.33 6.93 -10.42
C ILE A 84 -1.10 7.09 -11.92
N SER A 85 -1.78 6.30 -12.77
CA SER A 85 -1.54 6.32 -14.21
C SER A 85 -1.99 7.61 -14.89
N GLN A 86 -3.05 8.27 -14.39
CA GLN A 86 -3.51 9.59 -14.85
C GLN A 86 -2.64 10.74 -14.34
N GLY A 87 -1.65 10.47 -13.47
CA GLY A 87 -0.79 11.50 -12.89
C GLY A 87 -1.48 12.35 -11.82
N TRP A 88 -2.65 11.95 -11.31
CA TRP A 88 -3.31 12.64 -10.19
C TRP A 88 -2.54 12.50 -8.88
N ALA A 89 -1.78 11.42 -8.71
CA ALA A 89 -0.78 11.25 -7.67
C ALA A 89 0.63 11.15 -8.28
N PRO A 90 1.70 11.56 -7.57
CA PRO A 90 3.06 11.40 -8.04
C PRO A 90 3.41 9.91 -8.11
N ARG A 91 4.20 9.49 -9.10
CA ARG A 91 4.67 8.09 -9.19
C ARG A 91 5.41 7.62 -7.94
N SER A 92 6.09 8.52 -7.24
CA SER A 92 6.79 8.23 -5.98
C SER A 92 5.85 7.87 -4.82
N VAL A 93 4.53 8.07 -4.95
CA VAL A 93 3.56 7.74 -3.89
C VAL A 93 3.62 6.27 -3.47
N ILE A 94 4.05 5.37 -4.38
CA ILE A 94 4.29 3.95 -4.10
C ILE A 94 5.45 3.69 -3.12
N THR A 95 6.19 4.73 -2.74
CA THR A 95 7.28 4.66 -1.74
C THR A 95 6.92 5.39 -0.45
N PHE A 96 5.73 6.02 -0.39
CA PHE A 96 5.36 6.88 0.72
C PHE A 96 4.67 6.11 1.83
N GLN A 97 5.08 6.39 3.07
CA GLN A 97 4.32 6.13 4.28
C GLN A 97 3.67 7.46 4.75
N GLU A 98 3.13 7.47 5.97
CA GLU A 98 2.36 8.60 6.51
C GLU A 98 3.16 9.90 6.51
N GLN A 99 4.44 9.82 6.92
CA GLN A 99 5.30 10.99 7.09
C GLN A 99 5.69 11.61 5.74
N GLN A 100 6.05 10.79 4.74
CA GLN A 100 6.40 11.29 3.41
C GLN A 100 5.19 11.92 2.72
N ALA A 101 3.99 11.32 2.88
CA ALA A 101 2.76 11.91 2.37
C ALA A 101 2.44 13.26 3.04
N LEU A 102 2.65 13.37 4.35
CA LEU A 102 2.49 14.60 5.11
C LEU A 102 3.44 15.70 4.64
N GLU A 103 4.74 15.40 4.57
CA GLU A 103 5.77 16.35 4.13
C GLU A 103 5.50 16.83 2.69
N PHE A 104 5.07 15.93 1.81
CA PHE A 104 4.72 16.27 0.43
C PHE A 104 3.53 17.24 0.36
N PHE A 105 2.50 16.99 1.17
CA PHE A 105 1.33 17.87 1.26
C PHE A 105 1.67 19.22 1.92
N GLU A 106 2.46 19.21 3.00
CA GLU A 106 2.92 20.39 3.73
C GLU A 106 3.74 21.35 2.85
N GLN A 107 4.54 20.81 1.93
CA GLN A 107 5.26 21.58 0.90
C GLN A 107 4.33 22.22 -0.15
N GLY A 108 3.01 21.98 -0.07
CA GLY A 108 2.02 22.53 -1.00
C GLY A 108 1.94 21.82 -2.34
N LYS A 109 2.56 20.64 -2.48
CA LYS A 109 2.65 19.88 -3.75
C LYS A 109 1.43 19.03 -4.06
N ALA A 110 0.45 18.96 -3.17
CA ALA A 110 -0.81 18.24 -3.39
C ALA A 110 -2.03 19.05 -2.93
N LEU A 111 -3.14 18.94 -3.67
CA LEU A 111 -4.42 19.55 -3.30
C LEU A 111 -5.09 18.82 -2.14
N MET A 112 -4.94 17.49 -2.10
CA MET A 112 -5.54 16.62 -1.11
C MET A 112 -4.53 15.62 -0.55
N MET A 113 -4.78 15.16 0.67
CA MET A 113 -3.98 14.14 1.32
C MET A 113 -4.86 13.19 2.12
N ARG A 114 -4.67 11.88 1.93
CA ARG A 114 -5.13 10.88 2.88
C ARG A 114 -4.08 10.77 3.98
N ASN A 115 -4.44 11.06 5.22
CA ASN A 115 -3.60 10.80 6.40
C ASN A 115 -4.45 10.68 7.66
N TRP A 116 -3.81 10.36 8.78
CA TRP A 116 -4.43 10.21 10.09
C TRP A 116 -4.62 11.56 10.81
N PRO A 117 -5.52 11.64 11.82
CA PRO A 117 -5.85 12.88 12.51
C PRO A 117 -4.66 13.67 13.11
N TYR A 118 -3.57 13.00 13.50
CA TYR A 118 -2.38 13.68 14.05
C TYR A 118 -1.78 14.70 13.09
N ALA A 119 -1.95 14.51 11.76
CA ALA A 119 -1.47 15.42 10.74
C ALA A 119 -2.04 16.84 10.91
N TRP A 120 -3.26 16.96 11.45
CA TRP A 120 -3.88 18.26 11.69
C TRP A 120 -3.04 19.15 12.62
N THR A 121 -2.54 18.58 13.73
CA THR A 121 -1.71 19.30 14.70
C THR A 121 -0.40 19.80 14.08
N ILE A 122 0.18 19.01 13.17
CA ILE A 122 1.40 19.39 12.45
C ILE A 122 1.09 20.50 11.45
N LEU A 123 0.03 20.34 10.66
CA LEU A 123 -0.36 21.32 9.63
C LEU A 123 -0.75 22.67 10.23
N ARG A 124 -1.33 22.71 11.43
CA ARG A 124 -1.60 23.96 12.17
C ARG A 124 -0.33 24.73 12.56
N ARG A 125 0.84 24.08 12.58
CA ARG A 125 2.14 24.70 12.90
C ARG A 125 3.02 24.85 11.65
N SER A 126 2.41 24.75 10.47
CA SER A 126 3.07 24.81 9.18
C SER A 126 2.63 26.05 8.38
N PRO A 127 3.26 26.35 7.23
CA PRO A 127 2.78 27.40 6.31
C PRO A 127 1.35 27.22 5.78
N LEU A 128 0.74 26.05 6.03
CA LEU A 128 -0.64 25.73 5.68
C LEU A 128 -1.65 26.00 6.81
N GLU A 129 -1.22 26.63 7.91
CA GLU A 129 -2.14 27.06 8.97
C GLU A 129 -3.31 27.86 8.41
N GLY A 130 -4.53 27.51 8.83
CA GLY A 130 -5.76 28.16 8.37
C GLY A 130 -6.16 27.85 6.91
N LYS A 131 -5.34 27.11 6.14
CA LYS A 131 -5.56 26.80 4.71
C LYS A 131 -5.99 25.36 4.43
N VAL A 132 -6.12 24.54 5.47
CA VAL A 132 -6.50 23.12 5.36
C VAL A 132 -7.89 22.90 5.94
N GLY A 133 -8.67 22.05 5.28
CA GLY A 133 -9.91 21.47 5.79
C GLY A 133 -9.84 19.95 5.86
N ILE A 134 -10.80 19.34 6.54
CA ILE A 134 -10.96 17.89 6.63
C ILE A 134 -12.38 17.49 6.26
N VAL A 135 -12.51 16.42 5.48
CA VAL A 135 -13.80 15.81 5.10
C VAL A 135 -13.71 14.29 5.16
N PRO A 136 -14.85 13.57 5.23
CA PRO A 136 -14.89 12.13 4.97
C PRO A 136 -14.16 11.74 3.68
N PHE A 137 -13.65 10.52 3.62
CA PHE A 137 -12.92 10.03 2.45
C PHE A 137 -13.87 9.81 1.26
N ILE A 138 -13.33 9.86 0.03
CA ILE A 138 -14.14 9.70 -1.18
C ILE A 138 -14.70 8.28 -1.32
N HIS A 139 -15.88 8.17 -1.92
CA HIS A 139 -16.57 6.90 -2.10
C HIS A 139 -17.20 6.78 -3.49
N ARG A 140 -17.67 5.59 -3.86
CA ARG A 140 -18.41 5.41 -5.12
C ARG A 140 -19.80 6.03 -4.99
N THR A 141 -20.31 6.61 -6.07
CA THR A 141 -21.70 7.12 -6.10
C THR A 141 -22.69 6.04 -5.69
N GLY A 142 -23.63 6.38 -4.80
CA GLY A 142 -24.62 5.45 -4.23
C GLY A 142 -24.14 4.66 -3.00
N HIS A 143 -22.90 4.86 -2.56
CA HIS A 143 -22.33 4.27 -1.34
C HIS A 143 -22.02 5.35 -0.29
N GLU A 144 -21.48 4.92 0.85
CA GLU A 144 -21.12 5.79 1.97
C GLU A 144 -19.60 5.86 2.14
N PRO A 145 -19.06 6.98 2.64
CA PRO A 145 -17.65 7.08 2.97
C PRO A 145 -17.28 6.12 4.11
N ALA A 146 -16.04 5.65 4.08
CA ALA A 146 -15.46 4.86 5.15
C ALA A 146 -14.05 5.32 5.49
N GLY A 147 -13.70 5.30 6.78
CA GLY A 147 -12.34 5.50 7.28
C GLY A 147 -11.82 4.22 7.92
N THR A 148 -10.54 3.88 7.78
CA THR A 148 -9.98 2.79 8.57
C THR A 148 -9.85 3.22 10.02
N LEU A 149 -10.44 2.43 10.94
CA LEU A 149 -10.28 2.66 12.36
C LEU A 149 -8.88 2.22 12.81
N GLY A 150 -8.07 3.22 13.17
CA GLY A 150 -6.79 3.03 13.84
C GLY A 150 -6.96 3.08 15.36
N GLY A 151 -5.94 3.63 16.03
CA GLY A 151 -5.94 3.85 17.47
C GLY A 151 -5.01 2.91 18.24
N TRP A 152 -4.96 3.13 19.55
CA TRP A 152 -4.12 2.40 20.48
C TRP A 152 -5.00 1.78 21.57
N GLY A 153 -4.74 0.52 21.90
CA GLY A 153 -5.36 -0.17 23.03
C GLY A 153 -4.32 -0.45 24.10
N LEU A 154 -4.77 -0.49 25.36
CA LEU A 154 -3.93 -0.90 26.49
C LEU A 154 -4.31 -2.31 26.92
N GLY A 155 -3.32 -3.18 27.07
CA GLY A 155 -3.51 -4.57 27.47
C GLY A 155 -2.58 -4.95 28.61
N ILE A 156 -3.08 -5.79 29.53
CA ILE A 156 -2.28 -6.35 30.62
C ILE A 156 -1.75 -7.70 30.16
N ALA A 157 -0.42 -7.85 30.11
CA ALA A 157 0.20 -9.13 29.81
C ALA A 157 -0.20 -10.20 30.85
N ARG A 158 -0.49 -11.42 30.41
CA ARG A 158 -0.91 -12.53 31.28
C ARG A 158 0.08 -12.82 32.42
N GLY A 159 1.37 -12.57 32.21
CA GLY A 159 2.43 -12.75 33.21
C GLY A 159 2.79 -11.50 34.02
N ALA A 160 1.95 -10.46 34.02
CA ALA A 160 2.24 -9.23 34.75
C ALA A 160 2.35 -9.48 36.26
N ARG A 161 3.41 -8.94 36.89
CA ARG A 161 3.66 -9.09 38.34
C ARG A 161 2.60 -8.39 39.21
N PHE A 162 2.01 -7.30 38.71
CA PHE A 162 1.04 -6.48 39.44
C PHE A 162 -0.18 -6.14 38.55
N PRO A 163 -1.02 -7.13 38.21
CA PRO A 163 -2.11 -6.93 37.25
C PRO A 163 -3.17 -5.95 37.77
N GLU A 164 -3.46 -5.92 39.07
CA GLU A 164 -4.43 -5.00 39.67
C GLU A 164 -3.98 -3.53 39.61
N ALA A 165 -2.69 -3.26 39.87
CA ALA A 165 -2.13 -1.92 39.75
C ALA A 165 -2.10 -1.47 38.28
N ALA A 166 -1.77 -2.38 37.35
CA ALA A 166 -1.85 -2.10 35.92
C ALA A 166 -3.28 -1.80 35.47
N ALA A 167 -4.29 -2.51 36.00
CA ALA A 167 -5.70 -2.24 35.72
C ALA A 167 -6.11 -0.84 36.18
N LYS A 168 -5.77 -0.45 37.42
CA LYS A 168 -6.02 0.90 37.93
C LYS A 168 -5.34 1.99 37.10
N PHE A 169 -4.13 1.73 36.62
CA PHE A 169 -3.44 2.65 35.71
C PHE A 169 -4.18 2.78 34.38
N ILE A 170 -4.63 1.66 33.79
CA ILE A 170 -5.42 1.68 32.57
C ILE A 170 -6.71 2.48 32.77
N GLU A 171 -7.46 2.24 33.86
CA GLU A 171 -8.66 3.00 34.22
C GLU A 171 -8.39 4.50 34.29
N PHE A 172 -7.29 4.92 34.94
CA PHE A 172 -6.87 6.32 34.96
C PHE A 172 -6.57 6.84 33.56
N THR A 173 -5.77 6.13 32.75
CA THR A 173 -5.37 6.62 31.42
C THR A 173 -6.52 6.76 30.43
N VAL A 174 -7.61 6.01 30.61
CA VAL A 174 -8.80 6.10 29.77
C VAL A 174 -9.85 7.07 30.33
N SER A 175 -9.60 7.71 31.49
CA SER A 175 -10.50 8.70 32.06
C SER A 175 -10.60 9.97 31.18
N PRO A 176 -11.70 10.74 31.29
CA PRO A 176 -11.84 12.01 30.58
C PRO A 176 -10.65 12.96 30.81
N GLU A 177 -10.17 13.05 32.04
CA GLU A 177 -9.08 13.95 32.45
C GLU A 177 -7.76 13.56 31.79
N ALA A 178 -7.41 12.27 31.84
CA ALA A 178 -6.19 11.78 31.21
C ALA A 178 -6.21 11.94 29.69
N GLN A 179 -7.37 11.69 29.06
CA GLN A 179 -7.53 11.89 27.62
C GLN A 179 -7.45 13.37 27.22
N LYS A 180 -8.01 14.30 28.01
CA LYS A 180 -7.82 15.75 27.82
C LYS A 180 -6.35 16.15 27.90
N VAL A 181 -5.61 15.63 28.88
CA VAL A 181 -4.16 15.89 28.99
C VAL A 181 -3.41 15.42 27.74
N LEU A 182 -3.72 14.23 27.23
CA LEU A 182 -3.12 13.72 26.00
C LEU A 182 -3.51 14.54 24.77
N HIS A 183 -4.76 15.00 24.70
CA HIS A 183 -5.24 15.89 23.65
C HIS A 183 -4.45 17.20 23.63
N PHE A 184 -4.46 17.96 24.73
CA PHE A 184 -3.84 19.29 24.79
C PHE A 184 -2.31 19.25 24.67
N ARG A 185 -1.66 18.18 25.14
CA ARG A 185 -0.19 18.08 25.08
C ARG A 185 0.35 17.47 23.79
N ARG A 186 -0.38 16.54 23.16
CA ARG A 186 0.13 15.75 22.02
C ARG A 186 -0.78 15.81 20.78
N GLY A 187 -1.90 16.49 20.83
CA GLY A 187 -2.91 16.49 19.76
C GLY A 187 -3.56 15.11 19.58
N ALA A 188 -3.59 14.28 20.62
CA ALA A 188 -4.23 12.97 20.56
C ALA A 188 -5.75 13.13 20.40
N VAL A 189 -6.34 12.32 19.52
CA VAL A 189 -7.79 12.25 19.38
C VAL A 189 -8.36 11.39 20.51
N PRO A 190 -9.30 11.92 21.32
CA PRO A 190 -9.93 11.16 22.39
C PRO A 190 -10.68 9.93 21.88
N ALA A 191 -10.69 8.87 22.69
CA ALA A 191 -11.50 7.68 22.45
C ALA A 191 -12.93 7.84 23.01
N LEU A 192 -13.13 8.71 24.02
CA LEU A 192 -14.45 8.97 24.59
C LEU A 192 -15.28 9.88 23.69
N LYS A 193 -16.46 9.39 23.29
CA LYS A 193 -17.41 10.16 22.46
C LYS A 193 -17.85 11.48 23.10
N SER A 194 -17.96 11.52 24.44
CA SER A 194 -18.34 12.73 25.17
C SER A 194 -17.35 13.88 24.97
N LEU A 195 -16.05 13.58 24.79
CA LEU A 195 -15.00 14.59 24.63
C LEU A 195 -15.04 15.31 23.26
N PHE A 196 -15.80 14.81 22.30
CA PHE A 196 -16.03 15.53 21.04
C PHE A 196 -17.06 16.66 21.16
N LYS A 197 -17.78 16.72 22.29
CA LYS A 197 -18.73 17.79 22.63
C LYS A 197 -18.24 18.65 23.79
N ASP A 198 -17.02 18.43 24.24
CA ASP A 198 -16.43 19.15 25.36
C ASP A 198 -16.04 20.57 24.94
N GLU A 199 -16.48 21.57 25.70
CA GLU A 199 -16.32 22.98 25.34
C GLU A 199 -14.85 23.41 25.28
N GLU A 200 -14.01 22.92 26.20
CA GLU A 200 -12.58 23.27 26.21
C GLU A 200 -11.87 22.72 24.97
N ILE A 201 -12.18 21.47 24.61
CA ILE A 201 -11.64 20.84 23.39
C ILE A 201 -12.13 21.59 22.15
N LEU A 202 -13.41 21.94 22.06
CA LEU A 202 -13.96 22.62 20.89
C LEU A 202 -13.46 24.06 20.73
N GLN A 203 -13.15 24.75 21.83
CA GLN A 203 -12.55 26.08 21.78
C GLN A 203 -11.14 26.05 21.17
N GLU A 204 -10.30 25.08 21.54
CA GLU A 204 -8.94 24.95 20.99
C GLU A 204 -8.90 24.26 19.62
N SER A 205 -9.80 23.29 19.42
CA SER A 205 -9.87 22.41 18.26
C SER A 205 -11.26 22.41 17.62
N PRO A 206 -11.72 23.53 17.01
CA PRO A 206 -13.05 23.62 16.38
C PRO A 206 -13.32 22.56 15.31
N HIS A 207 -12.27 22.12 14.61
CA HIS A 207 -12.32 21.04 13.61
C HIS A 207 -12.77 19.68 14.15
N TYR A 208 -12.90 19.50 15.47
CA TYR A 208 -13.36 18.26 16.08
C TYR A 208 -14.80 17.92 15.71
N THR A 209 -15.62 18.92 15.37
CA THR A 209 -16.96 18.68 14.81
C THR A 209 -16.87 17.92 13.49
N ASP A 210 -16.06 18.40 12.54
CA ASP A 210 -15.85 17.73 11.25
C ASP A 210 -15.16 16.38 11.42
N LEU A 211 -14.16 16.31 12.30
CA LEU A 211 -13.44 15.07 12.59
C LEU A 211 -14.36 14.01 13.21
N TYR A 212 -15.29 14.40 14.07
CA TYR A 212 -16.24 13.48 14.67
C TYR A 212 -17.11 12.79 13.62
N GLU A 213 -17.57 13.54 12.60
CA GLU A 213 -18.30 12.95 11.48
C GLU A 213 -17.47 11.91 10.73
N VAL A 214 -16.19 12.20 10.48
CA VAL A 214 -15.25 11.24 9.84
C VAL A 214 -15.10 9.97 10.70
N LEU A 215 -14.95 10.12 12.02
CA LEU A 215 -14.74 9.00 12.93
C LEU A 215 -15.98 8.12 13.08
N LEU A 216 -17.18 8.69 13.03
CA LEU A 216 -18.43 7.92 13.05
C LEU A 216 -18.60 7.00 11.82
N LYS A 217 -17.94 7.34 10.71
CA LYS A 217 -17.91 6.54 9.48
C LYS A 217 -16.74 5.54 9.45
N SER A 218 -15.94 5.47 10.51
CA SER A 218 -14.78 4.57 10.54
C SER A 218 -15.17 3.11 10.76
N ARG A 219 -14.47 2.18 10.09
CA ARG A 219 -14.69 0.74 10.15
C ARG A 219 -13.44 0.03 10.68
N MET A 220 -13.66 -1.02 11.48
CA MET A 220 -12.59 -1.89 11.91
C MET A 220 -12.06 -2.71 10.73
N ARG A 221 -10.73 -2.90 10.70
CA ARG A 221 -10.09 -3.91 9.85
C ARG A 221 -10.67 -5.30 10.15
N PRO A 222 -10.55 -6.26 9.19
CA PRO A 222 -11.02 -7.63 9.40
C PRO A 222 -10.55 -8.24 10.72
N ILE A 223 -11.51 -8.64 11.55
CA ILE A 223 -11.24 -9.23 12.86
C ILE A 223 -10.94 -10.71 12.65
N HIS A 224 -9.66 -11.04 12.50
CA HIS A 224 -9.19 -12.41 12.31
C HIS A 224 -7.87 -12.65 13.05
N PRO A 225 -7.65 -13.80 13.72
CA PRO A 225 -6.40 -14.08 14.43
C PRO A 225 -5.15 -13.99 13.54
N ASP A 226 -5.27 -14.37 12.26
CA ASP A 226 -4.21 -14.25 11.25
C ASP A 226 -4.28 -12.97 10.41
N TYR A 227 -4.93 -11.91 10.93
CA TYR A 227 -5.00 -10.64 10.23
C TYR A 227 -3.63 -10.15 9.71
N PRO A 228 -2.49 -10.27 10.43
CA PRO A 228 -1.20 -9.86 9.88
C PRO A 228 -0.83 -10.56 8.57
N ARG A 229 -1.19 -11.84 8.42
CA ARG A 229 -0.91 -12.63 7.22
C ARG A 229 -1.89 -12.29 6.09
N ILE A 230 -3.16 -12.08 6.43
CA ILE A 230 -4.20 -11.59 5.50
C ILE A 230 -3.83 -10.21 4.96
N SER A 231 -3.39 -9.30 5.84
CA SER A 231 -2.88 -7.98 5.47
C SER A 231 -1.65 -8.11 4.56
N SER A 232 -0.68 -8.96 4.89
CA SER A 232 0.50 -9.17 4.03
C SER A 232 0.13 -9.64 2.61
N ILE A 233 -0.90 -10.48 2.46
CA ILE A 233 -1.41 -10.91 1.14
C ILE A 233 -2.01 -9.70 0.39
N MET A 234 -2.86 -8.91 1.05
CA MET A 234 -3.43 -7.70 0.45
C MET A 234 -2.35 -6.69 0.06
N GLN A 235 -1.35 -6.46 0.92
CA GLN A 235 -0.22 -5.57 0.64
C GLN A 235 0.50 -5.94 -0.66
N LYS A 236 0.85 -7.22 -0.81
CA LYS A 236 1.54 -7.76 -1.99
C LYS A 236 0.76 -7.46 -3.28
N HIS A 237 -0.51 -7.87 -3.33
CA HIS A 237 -1.31 -7.80 -4.55
C HIS A 237 -1.78 -6.37 -4.87
N VAL A 238 -2.20 -5.59 -3.87
CA VAL A 238 -2.53 -4.17 -4.09
C VAL A 238 -1.30 -3.42 -4.61
N SER A 239 -0.12 -3.62 -4.01
CA SER A 239 1.11 -2.99 -4.49
C SER A 239 1.47 -3.45 -5.92
N ALA A 240 1.28 -4.73 -6.25
CA ALA A 240 1.53 -5.25 -7.59
C ALA A 240 0.61 -4.60 -8.65
N VAL A 241 -0.63 -4.27 -8.30
CA VAL A 241 -1.54 -3.51 -9.18
C VAL A 241 -1.05 -2.07 -9.37
N LEU A 242 -0.67 -1.38 -8.28
CA LEU A 242 -0.22 0.01 -8.34
C LEU A 242 1.04 0.18 -9.19
N VAL A 243 1.95 -0.80 -9.18
CA VAL A 243 3.18 -0.79 -9.98
C VAL A 243 3.02 -1.43 -11.36
N GLY A 244 1.84 -1.98 -11.67
CA GLY A 244 1.51 -2.54 -12.99
C GLY A 244 2.04 -3.95 -13.26
N ILE A 245 2.45 -4.69 -12.24
CA ILE A 245 2.87 -6.10 -12.35
C ILE A 245 1.65 -7.03 -12.51
N GLU A 246 0.55 -6.74 -11.82
CA GLU A 246 -0.70 -7.51 -11.90
C GLU A 246 -1.84 -6.66 -12.46
N SER A 247 -2.77 -7.30 -13.19
CA SER A 247 -4.04 -6.65 -13.52
C SER A 247 -4.98 -6.62 -12.29
N PRO A 248 -5.92 -5.66 -12.20
CA PRO A 248 -6.92 -5.62 -11.12
C PRO A 248 -7.70 -6.92 -10.94
N ARG A 249 -8.07 -7.60 -12.03
CA ARG A 249 -8.80 -8.89 -11.99
C ARG A 249 -7.93 -10.02 -11.47
N GLU A 250 -6.68 -10.12 -11.92
CA GLU A 250 -5.75 -11.12 -11.43
C GLU A 250 -5.47 -10.92 -9.94
N ALA A 251 -5.18 -9.70 -9.50
CA ALA A 251 -4.94 -9.40 -8.11
C ALA A 251 -6.15 -9.72 -7.20
N ALA A 252 -7.36 -9.39 -7.64
CA ALA A 252 -8.59 -9.75 -6.94
C ALA A 252 -8.71 -11.26 -6.73
N LEU A 253 -8.54 -12.04 -7.80
CA LEU A 253 -8.59 -13.50 -7.77
C LEU A 253 -7.48 -14.10 -6.89
N GLN A 254 -6.24 -13.62 -7.03
CA GLN A 254 -5.10 -14.14 -6.27
C GLN A 254 -5.22 -13.83 -4.78
N MET A 255 -5.68 -12.63 -4.41
CA MET A 255 -5.94 -12.29 -3.01
C MET A 255 -7.02 -13.19 -2.42
N ASP A 256 -8.12 -13.39 -3.15
CA ASP A 256 -9.25 -14.22 -2.71
C ASP A 256 -8.80 -15.66 -2.43
N GLN A 257 -8.16 -16.31 -3.42
CA GLN A 257 -7.68 -17.68 -3.32
C GLN A 257 -6.62 -17.86 -2.21
N SER A 258 -5.71 -16.89 -2.06
CA SER A 258 -4.65 -16.96 -1.05
C SER A 258 -5.20 -16.80 0.37
N ILE A 259 -6.13 -15.88 0.59
CA ILE A 259 -6.77 -15.68 1.89
C ILE A 259 -7.71 -16.84 2.21
N GLU A 260 -8.50 -17.32 1.24
CA GLU A 260 -9.40 -18.45 1.43
C GLU A 260 -8.61 -19.73 1.77
N GLY A 261 -7.52 -19.99 1.04
CA GLY A 261 -6.60 -21.08 1.31
C GLY A 261 -5.95 -21.00 2.69
N LEU A 262 -5.55 -19.80 3.11
CA LEU A 262 -5.01 -19.54 4.46
C LEU A 262 -6.03 -19.89 5.55
N ILE A 263 -7.28 -19.43 5.41
CA ILE A 263 -8.34 -19.64 6.39
C ILE A 263 -8.76 -21.12 6.45
N LYS A 264 -8.99 -21.76 5.29
CA LYS A 264 -9.36 -23.18 5.21
C LYS A 264 -8.24 -24.07 5.71
N GLY A 265 -7.00 -23.85 5.27
CA GLY A 265 -5.85 -24.69 5.60
C GLY A 265 -5.55 -24.77 7.10
N LYS A 266 -5.88 -23.72 7.87
CA LYS A 266 -5.70 -23.72 9.33
C LYS A 266 -6.62 -24.67 10.09
N ARG A 267 -7.71 -25.13 9.48
CA ARG A 267 -8.61 -26.14 10.09
C ARG A 267 -8.02 -27.55 10.07
N HIS A 268 -6.84 -27.72 9.46
CA HIS A 268 -6.23 -29.02 9.21
C HIS A 268 -4.81 -29.13 9.79
N SER A 269 -4.30 -30.37 9.85
CA SER A 269 -2.91 -30.66 10.23
C SER A 269 -1.92 -30.05 9.24
N TRP A 270 -0.67 -29.86 9.67
CA TRP A 270 0.35 -29.17 8.88
C TRP A 270 0.57 -29.74 7.45
N PRO A 271 0.49 -31.07 7.17
CA PRO A 271 0.66 -31.56 5.81
C PRO A 271 -0.54 -31.20 4.92
N LEU A 272 -1.75 -31.34 5.47
CA LEU A 272 -2.98 -31.08 4.74
C LEU A 272 -3.20 -29.56 4.55
N ARG A 273 -2.63 -28.72 5.41
CA ARG A 273 -2.57 -27.26 5.23
C ARG A 273 -1.85 -26.87 3.94
N LEU A 274 -0.75 -27.54 3.57
CA LEU A 274 -0.02 -27.26 2.33
C LEU A 274 -0.88 -27.51 1.09
N TYR A 275 -1.84 -28.44 1.16
CA TYR A 275 -2.79 -28.69 0.08
C TYR A 275 -3.75 -27.51 -0.14
N PHE A 276 -4.04 -26.68 0.87
CA PHE A 276 -4.89 -25.49 0.69
C PHE A 276 -4.10 -24.22 0.38
N ASP A 277 -2.78 -24.26 0.50
CA ASP A 277 -1.91 -23.09 0.30
C ASP A 277 -1.77 -22.78 -1.21
N HIS A 278 -2.47 -21.74 -1.65
CA HIS A 278 -2.50 -21.32 -3.05
C HIS A 278 -1.17 -20.71 -3.51
N ASP A 279 -0.56 -19.85 -2.69
CA ASP A 279 0.75 -19.24 -2.94
C ASP A 279 1.83 -20.30 -3.14
N LEU A 280 1.82 -21.36 -2.32
CA LEU A 280 2.74 -22.49 -2.45
C LEU A 280 2.56 -23.21 -3.78
N LYS A 281 1.31 -23.52 -4.18
CA LYS A 281 1.03 -24.21 -5.45
C LYS A 281 1.49 -23.38 -6.65
N MET A 282 1.21 -22.08 -6.63
CA MET A 282 1.65 -21.15 -7.68
C MET A 282 3.17 -21.07 -7.75
N THR A 283 3.84 -20.92 -6.61
CA THR A 283 5.31 -20.85 -6.54
C THR A 283 5.94 -22.16 -7.03
N LEU A 284 5.39 -23.31 -6.62
CA LEU A 284 5.89 -24.61 -7.04
C LEU A 284 5.71 -24.83 -8.54
N LYS A 285 4.53 -24.50 -9.08
CA LYS A 285 4.27 -24.56 -10.53
C LYS A 285 5.25 -23.69 -11.31
N ASN A 286 5.41 -22.43 -10.91
CA ASN A 286 6.32 -21.49 -11.56
C ASN A 286 7.78 -21.98 -11.50
N THR A 287 8.20 -22.49 -10.34
CA THR A 287 9.56 -23.03 -10.15
C THR A 287 9.79 -24.27 -11.02
N LEU A 288 8.83 -25.19 -11.09
CA LEU A 288 8.94 -26.39 -11.92
C LEU A 288 8.95 -26.06 -13.41
N VAL A 289 8.09 -25.14 -13.86
CA VAL A 289 8.08 -24.68 -15.25
C VAL A 289 9.38 -23.96 -15.59
N PHE A 290 9.82 -23.02 -14.76
CA PHE A 290 11.07 -22.29 -14.97
C PHE A 290 12.25 -23.24 -15.01
N THR A 291 12.40 -24.13 -14.03
CA THR A 291 13.52 -25.09 -13.97
C THR A 291 13.46 -26.08 -15.13
N GLY A 292 12.27 -26.61 -15.44
CA GLY A 292 12.07 -27.56 -16.52
C GLY A 292 12.31 -26.98 -17.91
N LEU A 293 12.18 -25.66 -18.09
CA LEU A 293 12.49 -24.99 -19.37
C LEU A 293 13.93 -24.45 -19.41
N SER A 294 14.36 -23.74 -18.38
CA SER A 294 15.68 -23.09 -18.33
C SER A 294 16.82 -24.11 -18.33
N VAL A 295 16.76 -25.14 -17.48
CA VAL A 295 17.88 -26.08 -17.32
C VAL A 295 18.15 -26.86 -18.62
N PRO A 296 17.15 -27.46 -19.29
CA PRO A 296 17.41 -28.13 -20.57
C PRO A 296 17.83 -27.15 -21.66
N PHE A 297 17.25 -25.94 -21.71
CA PHE A 297 17.63 -24.93 -22.69
C PHE A 297 19.09 -24.50 -22.52
N GLU A 298 19.51 -24.16 -21.30
CA GLU A 298 20.89 -23.81 -20.96
C GLU A 298 21.85 -24.96 -21.24
N PHE A 299 21.45 -26.19 -20.89
CA PHE A 299 22.24 -27.38 -21.17
C PHE A 299 22.42 -27.61 -22.68
N LEU A 300 21.34 -27.52 -23.47
CA LEU A 300 21.39 -27.72 -24.92
C LEU A 300 22.18 -26.62 -25.62
N LEU A 301 22.02 -25.36 -25.19
CA LEU A 301 22.79 -24.24 -25.70
C LEU A 301 24.28 -24.41 -25.37
N GLY A 302 24.59 -24.74 -24.11
CA GLY A 302 25.95 -25.01 -23.66
C GLY A 302 26.58 -26.18 -24.40
N LEU A 303 25.84 -27.27 -24.58
CA LEU A 303 26.28 -28.44 -25.34
C LEU A 303 26.51 -28.10 -26.81
N PHE A 304 25.63 -27.32 -27.43
CA PHE A 304 25.80 -26.85 -28.81
C PHE A 304 27.09 -26.05 -28.97
N PHE A 305 27.34 -25.05 -28.11
CA PHE A 305 28.57 -24.27 -28.17
C PHE A 305 29.82 -25.11 -27.86
N ALA A 306 29.71 -26.08 -26.95
CA ALA A 306 30.81 -27.01 -26.64
C ALA A 306 31.15 -27.88 -27.86
N LEU A 307 30.15 -28.44 -28.53
CA LEU A 307 30.32 -29.23 -29.75
C LEU A 307 30.86 -28.38 -30.90
N LEU A 308 30.31 -27.17 -31.10
CA LEU A 308 30.78 -26.24 -32.12
C LEU A 308 32.24 -25.89 -31.88
N ALA A 309 32.63 -25.54 -30.65
CA ALA A 309 34.00 -25.26 -30.27
C ALA A 309 34.95 -26.48 -30.41
N HIS A 310 34.42 -27.70 -30.50
CA HIS A 310 35.20 -28.92 -30.72
C HIS A 310 35.51 -29.17 -32.21
N GLN A 311 34.65 -28.72 -33.13
CA GLN A 311 34.81 -28.98 -34.58
C GLN A 311 36.05 -28.26 -35.18
N PRO A 312 36.71 -28.86 -36.19
CA PRO A 312 37.83 -28.24 -36.88
C PRO A 312 37.34 -27.24 -37.94
N PHE A 313 37.19 -25.96 -37.57
CA PHE A 313 36.87 -24.88 -38.51
C PHE A 313 37.74 -23.62 -38.28
N ARG A 314 37.88 -22.79 -39.32
CA ARG A 314 38.59 -21.50 -39.26
C ARG A 314 37.81 -20.53 -38.37
N GLY A 315 38.42 -20.06 -37.28
CA GLY A 315 37.79 -19.16 -36.29
C GLY A 315 37.48 -19.80 -34.93
N ARG A 316 37.69 -21.12 -34.75
CA ARG A 316 37.39 -21.84 -33.50
C ARG A 316 38.04 -21.25 -32.24
N THR A 317 39.24 -20.69 -32.35
CA THR A 317 39.95 -20.09 -31.20
C THR A 317 39.22 -18.84 -30.71
N MET A 318 38.69 -18.03 -31.63
CA MET A 318 37.92 -16.84 -31.26
C MET A 318 36.60 -17.23 -30.60
N LEU A 319 35.90 -18.25 -31.11
CA LEU A 319 34.68 -18.77 -30.48
C LEU A 319 34.94 -19.31 -29.06
N ARG A 320 36.03 -20.07 -28.86
CA ARG A 320 36.41 -20.58 -27.52
C ARG A 320 36.70 -19.43 -26.56
N LEU A 321 37.44 -18.43 -27.01
CA LEU A 321 37.74 -17.25 -26.19
C LEU A 321 36.47 -16.50 -25.84
N SER A 322 35.54 -16.28 -26.79
CA SER A 322 34.28 -15.59 -26.50
C SER A 322 33.38 -16.33 -25.50
N VAL A 323 33.43 -17.67 -25.45
CA VAL A 323 32.67 -18.47 -24.49
C VAL A 323 33.37 -18.54 -23.12
N LEU A 324 34.70 -18.65 -23.10
CA LEU A 324 35.47 -18.83 -21.86
C LEU A 324 35.75 -17.52 -21.13
N VAL A 325 35.93 -16.40 -21.84
CA VAL A 325 36.27 -15.11 -21.21
C VAL A 325 35.18 -14.63 -20.23
N PRO A 326 33.87 -14.65 -20.57
CA PRO A 326 32.83 -14.31 -19.60
C PRO A 326 32.83 -15.22 -18.37
N TRP A 327 33.14 -16.52 -18.57
CA TRP A 327 33.18 -17.49 -17.48
C TRP A 327 34.41 -17.33 -16.58
N ALA A 328 35.50 -16.78 -17.10
CA ALA A 328 36.71 -16.45 -16.34
C ALA A 328 36.59 -15.16 -15.53
N LEU A 329 35.60 -14.30 -15.83
CA LEU A 329 35.37 -13.07 -15.08
C LEU A 329 34.66 -13.37 -13.74
N PRO A 330 35.13 -12.80 -12.62
CA PRO A 330 34.42 -12.90 -11.35
C PRO A 330 32.99 -12.37 -11.49
N THR A 331 32.02 -13.04 -10.86
CA THR A 331 30.61 -12.65 -10.89
C THR A 331 30.40 -11.18 -10.51
N ALA A 332 31.20 -10.65 -9.59
CA ALA A 332 31.18 -9.24 -9.20
C ALA A 332 31.50 -8.29 -10.38
N VAL A 333 32.47 -8.62 -11.23
CA VAL A 333 32.86 -7.81 -12.39
C VAL A 333 31.74 -7.81 -13.44
N MET A 334 31.12 -8.97 -13.68
CA MET A 334 29.96 -9.05 -14.55
C MET A 334 28.77 -8.25 -14.01
N ALA A 335 28.51 -8.32 -12.69
CA ALA A 335 27.43 -7.56 -12.06
C ALA A 335 27.65 -6.04 -12.20
N MET A 336 28.88 -5.55 -11.99
CA MET A 336 29.21 -4.13 -12.19
C MET A 336 29.07 -3.70 -13.66
N ALA A 337 29.46 -4.55 -14.61
CA ALA A 337 29.29 -4.29 -16.03
C ALA A 337 27.81 -4.18 -16.41
N TRP A 338 26.98 -5.12 -15.98
CA TRP A 338 25.52 -5.06 -16.20
C TRP A 338 24.88 -3.85 -15.51
N GLN A 339 25.28 -3.55 -14.28
CA GLN A 339 24.82 -2.37 -13.55
C GLN A 339 25.14 -1.08 -14.30
N TRP A 340 26.34 -0.98 -14.89
CA TRP A 340 26.71 0.15 -15.74
C TRP A 340 25.91 0.19 -17.04
N MET A 341 25.74 -0.95 -17.72
CA MET A 341 25.00 -1.04 -18.98
C MET A 341 23.53 -0.61 -18.86
N PHE A 342 22.91 -0.90 -17.71
CA PHE A 342 21.53 -0.52 -17.39
C PHE A 342 21.40 0.75 -16.55
N ASN A 343 22.51 1.44 -16.26
CA ASN A 343 22.47 2.69 -15.49
C ASN A 343 21.68 3.74 -16.26
N ASN A 344 20.77 4.44 -15.59
CA ASN A 344 20.00 5.53 -16.18
C ASN A 344 20.61 6.86 -15.66
N PRO A 345 21.12 7.77 -16.53
CA PRO A 345 20.87 7.91 -17.98
C PRO A 345 22.01 7.49 -18.93
N PHE A 346 23.17 7.05 -18.45
CA PHE A 346 24.38 6.88 -19.30
C PHE A 346 24.69 5.45 -19.74
N GLY A 347 23.86 4.48 -19.37
CA GLY A 347 24.07 3.07 -19.68
C GLY A 347 23.90 2.79 -21.18
N VAL A 348 24.79 1.96 -21.73
CA VAL A 348 24.83 1.65 -23.16
C VAL A 348 23.52 1.07 -23.68
N ILE A 349 22.82 0.25 -22.87
CA ILE A 349 21.54 -0.35 -23.26
C ILE A 349 20.44 0.71 -23.28
N ASN A 350 20.41 1.60 -22.30
CA ASN A 350 19.42 2.68 -22.23
C ASN A 350 19.59 3.68 -23.38
N ASP A 351 20.83 4.06 -23.71
CA ASP A 351 21.12 4.90 -24.89
C ASP A 351 20.67 4.21 -26.19
N LEU A 352 20.91 2.90 -26.32
CA LEU A 352 20.50 2.16 -27.51
C LEU A 352 18.97 2.07 -27.63
N MET A 353 18.25 1.82 -26.54
CA MET A 353 16.79 1.76 -26.54
C MET A 353 16.17 3.12 -26.88
N VAL A 354 16.69 4.22 -26.33
CA VAL A 354 16.23 5.58 -26.67
C VAL A 354 16.45 5.91 -28.15
N ARG A 355 17.51 5.39 -28.78
CA ARG A 355 17.78 5.60 -30.22
C ARG A 355 16.91 4.75 -31.13
N VAL A 356 16.45 3.59 -30.66
CA VAL A 356 15.64 2.65 -31.45
C VAL A 356 14.14 2.93 -31.29
N GLY A 357 13.73 3.68 -30.25
CA GLY A 357 12.36 4.14 -30.02
C GLY A 357 11.78 3.59 -28.72
#